data_AF-A0A7C5NVU7-F1
#
_entry.id   AF-A0A7C5NVU7-F1
#
_cell.length_a   1.000
_cell.length_b   1.000
_cell.length_c   1.000
_cell.angle_alpha   90.00
_cell.angle_beta   90.00
_cell.angle_gamma   90.00
#
_symmetry.space_group_name_H-M   'P 1'
#
loop_
_entity.id
_entity.type
_entity.pdbx_description
1 polymer ?
#
loop_
_entity_poly.entity_id
_entity_poly.type
_entity_poly.pdbx_seq_one_letter_code
_entity_poly.pdbx_strand_id
1 'polypeptide(L)' 'MRYLSDRTRKLALYSILVSLSLSIWVFEEFIPRPAPWLKPGFSYIPVIIGMELMGTVLGGSIALLRSFLGALIFGRLL' A
#
# COMPACT_ATOMS: atom_id res chain seq x y z
N MET A 1 6.30 -21.94 18.32
CA MET A 1 5.68 -20.94 17.44
C MET A 1 4.73 -21.64 16.47
N ARG A 2 3.58 -22.10 16.98
CA ARG A 2 2.69 -23.08 16.35
C ARG A 2 1.27 -22.48 16.34
N TYR A 3 0.56 -22.58 15.20
CA TYR A 3 -0.88 -22.27 14.99
C TYR A 3 -1.34 -20.80 14.79
N LEU A 4 -0.65 -19.99 13.99
CA LEU A 4 -1.40 -18.93 13.29
C LEU A 4 -2.11 -19.58 12.10
N SER A 5 -3.45 -19.58 12.12
CA SER A 5 -4.28 -19.92 10.96
C SER A 5 -3.71 -19.25 9.70
N ASP A 6 -3.66 -19.96 8.57
CA ASP A 6 -3.19 -19.40 7.29
C ASP A 6 -3.89 -18.07 6.97
N ARG A 7 -5.14 -17.92 7.41
CA ARG A 7 -5.92 -16.68 7.27
C ARG A 7 -5.34 -15.54 8.11
N THR A 8 -4.96 -15.78 9.36
CA THR A 8 -4.37 -14.76 10.23
C THR A 8 -3.00 -14.33 9.71
N ARG A 9 -2.19 -15.30 9.26
CA ARG A 9 -0.89 -15.00 8.65
C ARG A 9 -1.05 -14.18 7.37
N LYS A 10 -2.01 -14.55 6.51
CA LYS A 10 -2.35 -13.80 5.29
C LYS A 10 -2.81 -12.38 5.62
N LEU A 11 -3.68 -12.21 6.62
CA LEU A 11 -4.14 -10.89 7.05
C LEU A 11 -3.00 -10.03 7.61
N ALA A 12 -2.11 -10.61 8.42
CA ALA A 12 -0.96 -9.89 8.96
C ALA A 12 -0.03 -9.41 7.84
N LEU A 13 0.30 -10.28 6.87
CA LEU A 13 1.08 -9.93 5.69
C LEU A 13 0.40 -8.83 4.87
N TYR A 14 -0.92 -8.92 4.68
CA TYR A 14 -1.70 -7.92 3.95
C TYR A 14 -1.59 -6.55 4.63
N SER A 15 -1.81 -6.49 5.95
CA SER A 15 -1.72 -5.26 6.74
C SER A 15 -0.31 -4.67 6.71
N ILE A 16 0.74 -5.50 6.73
CA ILE A 16 2.13 -5.05 6.60
C ILE A 16 2.36 -4.43 5.23
N LEU A 17 1.93 -5.08 4.15
CA LEU A 17 2.09 -4.57 2.79
C LEU A 17 1.34 -3.26 2.58
N VAL A 18 0.11 -3.14 3.10
CA VAL A 18 -0.65 -1.88 3.10
C VAL A 18 0.10 -0.78 3.84
N SER A 19 0.56 -1.05 5.06
CA SER A 19 1.26 -0.07 5.89
C SER A 19 2.57 0.37 5.24
N LEU A 20 3.30 -0.56 4.61
CA LEU A 20 4.54 -0.27 3.89
C LEU A 20 4.27 0.57 2.64
N SER A 21 3.28 0.19 1.83
CA SER A 21 2.84 0.92 0.64
C SER A 21 2.44 2.36 1.00
N LEU A 22 1.68 2.53 2.08
CA LEU A 22 1.27 3.83 2.60
C LEU A 22 2.46 4.66 3.08
N SER A 23 3.35 4.08 3.87
CA SER A 23 4.55 4.76 4.38
C SER A 23 5.40 5.30 3.22
N ILE A 24 5.70 4.44 2.23
CA ILE A 24 6.46 4.85 1.04
C ILE A 24 5.75 6.00 0.32
N TRP A 25 4.43 5.90 0.10
CA TRP A 25 3.69 6.94 -0.62
C TRP A 25 3.63 8.28 0.12
N VAL A 26 3.57 8.26 1.45
CA VAL A 26 3.67 9.46 2.28
C VAL A 26 5.06 10.07 2.13
N PHE A 27 6.13 9.28 2.16
CA PHE A 27 7.49 9.77 1.91
C PHE A 27 7.67 10.33 0.49
N GLU A 28 7.07 9.69 -0.51
CA GLU A 28 7.07 10.17 -1.90
C GLU A 28 6.41 11.55 -2.05
N GLU A 29 5.47 11.92 -1.17
CA GLU A 29 4.84 13.25 -1.21
C GLU A 29 5.83 14.38 -0.88
N PHE A 30 6.87 14.09 -0.10
CA PHE A 30 7.93 15.04 0.24
C PHE A 30 9.03 15.15 -0.83
N ILE A 31 9.07 14.21 -1.79
CA ILE A 31 10.02 14.27 -2.90
C ILE A 31 9.54 15.36 -3.87
N PRO A 32 10.39 16.35 -4.23
CA PRO A 32 10.03 17.37 -5.20
C PRO A 32 9.69 16.71 -6.53
N ARG A 33 8.54 17.08 -7.07
CA ARG A 33 7.96 16.44 -8.27
C ARG A 33 8.45 17.18 -9.51
N PRO A 34 8.92 16.47 -10.55
CA PRO A 34 9.25 17.11 -11.83
C PRO A 34 8.00 17.64 -12.54
N ALA A 35 6.82 17.07 -12.28
CA ALA A 35 5.53 17.55 -12.77
C ALA A 35 4.43 17.31 -11.70
N PRO A 36 3.36 18.12 -11.64
CA PRO A 36 2.31 18.01 -10.61
C PRO A 36 1.64 16.62 -10.53
N TRP A 37 1.52 15.95 -11.68
CA TRP A 37 0.87 14.64 -11.85
C TRP A 37 1.83 13.45 -11.84
N LEU A 38 3.14 13.68 -11.78
CA LEU A 38 4.13 12.61 -11.84
C LEU A 38 4.72 12.34 -10.46
N LYS A 39 4.50 11.12 -9.96
CA LYS A 39 5.15 10.58 -8.76
C LYS A 39 6.09 9.44 -9.15
N PRO A 40 7.15 9.17 -8.36
CA PRO A 40 8.08 8.08 -8.63
C PRO A 40 7.41 6.69 -8.70
N GLY A 41 6.45 6.41 -7.82
CA GLY A 41 5.64 5.20 -7.87
C GLY A 41 6.22 3.99 -7.13
N PHE A 42 7.25 4.18 -6.30
CA PHE A 42 7.82 3.14 -5.43
C PHE A 42 6.78 2.54 -4.47
N SER A 43 5.75 3.30 -4.12
CA SER A 43 4.63 2.81 -3.33
C SER A 43 3.84 1.67 -3.97
N TYR A 44 4.00 1.40 -5.27
CA TYR A 44 3.40 0.23 -5.94
C TYR A 44 4.21 -1.06 -5.77
N ILE A 45 5.47 -1.00 -5.30
CA ILE A 45 6.27 -2.21 -5.08
C ILE A 45 5.55 -3.18 -4.12
N PRO A 46 5.06 -2.75 -2.93
CA PRO A 46 4.32 -3.65 -2.04
C PRO A 46 2.97 -4.11 -2.61
N VAL A 47 2.36 -3.32 -3.52
CA VAL A 47 1.12 -3.69 -4.21
C VAL A 47 1.37 -4.87 -5.13
N ILE A 48 2.40 -4.78 -5.98
CA ILE A 48 2.78 -5.84 -6.91
C ILE A 48 3.15 -7.11 -6.13
N ILE A 49 3.95 -6.97 -5.06
CA ILE A 49 4.26 -8.10 -4.17
C ILE A 49 2.98 -8.72 -3.59
N GLY A 50 2.01 -7.91 -3.16
CA GLY A 50 0.72 -8.40 -2.68
C GLY A 50 -0.10 -9.12 -3.76
N MET A 51 -0.04 -8.65 -5.02
CA MET A 51 -0.72 -9.28 -6.14
C MET A 51 -0.13 -10.66 -6.45
N GLU A 52 1.20 -10.77 -6.44
CA GLU A 52 1.91 -12.04 -6.61
C GLU A 52 1.62 -13.03 -5.46
N LEU A 53 1.61 -12.56 -4.21
CA LEU A 53 1.46 -13.44 -3.04
C LEU A 53 0.01 -13.82 -2.69
N MET A 54 -0.96 -12.95 -3.02
CA MET A 54 -2.35 -13.10 -2.56
C MET A 54 -3.39 -13.09 -3.68
N GLY A 55 -2.97 -12.90 -4.92
CA GLY A 55 -3.80 -12.78 -6.11
C GLY A 55 -4.14 -11.32 -6.44
N THR A 56 -4.49 -11.08 -7.70
CA THR A 56 -4.74 -9.74 -8.28
C THR A 56 -5.77 -8.92 -7.51
N VAL A 57 -6.86 -9.54 -7.04
CA VAL A 57 -7.96 -8.85 -6.35
C VAL A 57 -7.52 -8.33 -4.97
N LEU A 58 -6.97 -9.20 -4.13
CA LEU A 58 -6.49 -8.82 -2.80
C LEU A 58 -5.22 -7.95 -2.87
N GLY A 59 -4.28 -8.27 -3.76
CA GLY A 59 -3.10 -7.42 -3.93
C GLY A 59 -3.45 -6.04 -4.48
N GLY A 60 -4.37 -5.97 -5.45
CA GLY A 60 -4.84 -4.70 -6.02
C GLY A 60 -5.57 -3.82 -5.00
N SER A 61 -6.30 -4.42 -4.04
CA SER A 61 -6.96 -3.65 -2.98
C SER A 61 -5.98 -2.91 -2.07
N ILE A 62 -4.70 -3.31 -2.02
CA ILE A 62 -3.65 -2.58 -1.31
C ILE A 62 -3.48 -1.16 -1.89
N ALA A 63 -3.51 -1.01 -3.23
CA ALA A 63 -3.40 0.29 -3.88
C ALA A 63 -4.59 1.20 -3.56
N LEU A 64 -5.79 0.63 -3.50
CA LEU A 64 -7.02 1.33 -3.12
C LEU A 64 -6.95 1.79 -1.67
N LEU A 65 -6.64 0.87 -0.74
CA LEU A 65 -6.55 1.17 0.68
C LEU A 65 -5.47 2.23 0.96
N ARG A 66 -4.30 2.08 0.34
CA ARG A 66 -3.23 3.08 0.42
C ARG A 66 -3.71 4.45 -0.02
N SER A 67 -4.35 4.55 -1.19
CA SER A 67 -4.72 5.85 -1.76
C SER A 67 -5.80 6.52 -0.92
N PHE A 68 -6.75 5.75 -0.41
CA PHE A 68 -7.77 6.21 0.53
C PHE A 68 -7.17 6.71 1.86
N LEU A 69 -6.32 5.91 2.50
CA LEU A 69 -5.66 6.28 3.76
C LEU A 69 -4.70 7.46 3.57
N GLY A 70 -3.99 7.51 2.44
CA GLY A 70 -3.11 8.63 2.09
C GLY A 70 -3.90 9.93 1.91
N ALA A 71 -5.03 9.89 1.20
CA ALA A 71 -5.92 11.04 1.09
C ALA A 71 -6.46 11.48 2.45
N LEU A 72 -6.76 10.55 3.36
CA LEU A 72 -7.19 10.85 4.72
C LEU A 72 -6.09 11.55 5.53
N ILE A 73 -4.85 11.06 5.48
CA ILE A 73 -3.69 11.62 6.19
C ILE A 73 -3.41 13.07 5.75
N PHE A 74 -3.49 13.34 4.45
CA PHE A 74 -3.26 14.70 3.92
C PHE A 74 -4.52 15.58 3.91
N GLY A 75 -5.66 15.10 4.42
CA GLY A 75 -6.91 15.86 4.45
C GLY A 75 -7.49 16.18 3.07
N ARG A 76 -7.25 15.34 2.06
CA ARG A 76 -7.70 15.52 0.67
C ARG A 76 -8.86 14.60 0.28
N LEU A 77 -9.63 14.16 1.27
CA LEU A 77 -10.75 13.23 1.04
C LEU A 77 -11.98 13.92 0.38
N LEU A 78 -12.00 15.25 0.35
CA LEU A 78 -13.04 16.13 -0.19
C LEU A 78 -12.40 17.35 -0.87
#